data_AF-A0A839E856-F1
#
_entry.id   AF-A0A839E856-F1
#
_cell.length_a   1.000
_cell.length_b   1.000
_cell.length_c   1.000
_cell.angle_alpha   90.00
_cell.angle_beta   90.00
_cell.angle_gamma   90.00
#
_symmetry.space_group_name_H-M   'P 1'
#
loop_
_entity.id
_entity.type
_entity.pdbx_description
1 polymer ?
#
loop_
_entity_poly.entity_id
_entity_poly.type
_entity_poly.pdbx_seq_one_letter_code
_entity_poly.pdbx_strand_id
1 'polypeptide(L)'
;MARRKGAGNALHYIELSEDRYPWDQQDEESADRYKVFRKFLELGRSRTLAEAGRRVEGTGRKTGYSKQYMSKLAKSGQWYERARAWDQFHDRLVNQRFIERSQQAADREMAILDKALTQVDSNLDHMDELAPEHAIRLLDVALKHRRALFGDPTKAAEKDPDSPQQEAPSRVEVTHLDGMNDDAKIAAVREIMETNQRWLSAASETDDD
;
A
#
# COMPACT_ATOMS: atom_id res chain seq x y z
N MET A 1 -26.98 -45.15 45.39
CA MET A 1 -26.10 -44.00 45.03
C MET A 1 -24.88 -44.52 44.30
N ALA A 2 -24.77 -44.28 42.99
CA ALA A 2 -23.56 -44.56 42.22
C ALA A 2 -23.20 -43.29 41.44
N ARG A 3 -22.21 -42.55 41.95
CA ARG A 3 -21.65 -41.37 41.26
C ARG A 3 -20.96 -41.86 40.00
N ARG A 4 -21.54 -41.56 38.83
CA ARG A 4 -20.82 -41.65 37.55
C ARG A 4 -19.63 -40.70 37.63
N LYS A 5 -18.42 -41.25 37.73
CA LYS A 5 -17.15 -40.55 37.52
C LYS A 5 -17.25 -39.89 36.14
N GLY A 6 -17.33 -38.56 36.10
CA GLY A 6 -17.31 -37.82 34.85
C GLY A 6 -16.05 -38.19 34.07
N ALA A 7 -16.24 -38.66 32.84
CA ALA A 7 -15.15 -38.84 31.89
C ALA A 7 -14.36 -37.54 31.83
N GLY A 8 -13.04 -37.64 32.03
CA GLY A 8 -12.15 -36.49 31.94
C GLY A 8 -12.32 -35.84 30.58
N ASN A 9 -12.83 -34.61 30.58
CA ASN A 9 -13.05 -33.80 29.38
C ASN A 9 -11.68 -33.38 28.82
N ALA A 10 -10.98 -34.30 28.16
CA ALA A 10 -9.80 -34.01 27.39
C ALA A 10 -10.25 -33.22 26.16
N LEU A 11 -9.81 -31.96 26.07
CA LEU A 11 -10.07 -31.14 24.89
C LEU A 11 -9.40 -31.82 23.69
N HIS A 12 -10.20 -32.25 22.72
CA HIS A 12 -9.71 -32.82 21.46
C HIS A 12 -8.95 -31.75 20.67
N TYR A 13 -7.87 -32.17 20.02
CA TYR A 13 -7.06 -31.32 19.17
C TYR A 13 -7.81 -31.11 17.85
N ILE A 14 -8.00 -29.87 17.44
CA ILE A 14 -8.68 -29.51 16.21
C ILE A 14 -7.67 -29.63 15.08
N GLU A 15 -8.01 -30.41 14.06
CA GLU A 15 -7.33 -30.41 12.77
C GLU A 15 -7.94 -29.30 11.89
N LEU A 16 -7.10 -28.56 11.16
CA LEU A 16 -7.59 -27.48 10.29
C LEU A 16 -8.12 -28.08 8.98
N SER A 17 -9.37 -27.78 8.66
CA SER A 17 -9.99 -28.24 7.42
C SER A 17 -9.42 -27.48 6.22
N GLU A 18 -9.15 -28.17 5.11
CA GLU A 18 -8.59 -27.56 3.89
C GLU A 18 -9.62 -26.72 3.10
N ASP A 19 -10.91 -26.88 3.39
CA ASP A 19 -12.03 -26.27 2.66
C ASP A 19 -12.40 -24.85 3.13
N ARG A 20 -11.75 -24.34 4.18
CA ARG A 20 -12.07 -23.05 4.81
C ARG A 20 -10.83 -22.34 5.31
N TYR A 21 -10.99 -21.08 5.72
CA TYR A 21 -9.85 -20.38 6.26
C TYR A 21 -9.48 -20.91 7.65
N PRO A 22 -8.19 -20.89 8.02
CA PRO A 22 -7.74 -21.31 9.34
C PRO A 22 -8.45 -20.59 10.49
N TRP A 23 -8.89 -19.34 10.30
CA TRP A 23 -9.58 -18.55 11.31
C TRP A 23 -11.10 -18.74 11.38
N ASP A 24 -11.67 -19.57 10.51
CA ASP A 24 -13.09 -19.93 10.52
C ASP A 24 -13.38 -21.02 11.56
N GLN A 25 -14.67 -21.30 11.82
CA GLN A 25 -15.06 -22.40 12.70
C GLN A 25 -14.70 -23.75 12.04
N GLN A 26 -13.93 -24.55 12.77
CA GLN A 26 -13.48 -25.87 12.32
C GLN A 26 -14.48 -26.97 12.69
N ASP A 27 -14.44 -28.12 12.01
CA ASP A 27 -15.49 -29.14 12.10
C ASP A 27 -15.64 -29.75 13.52
N GLU A 28 -14.52 -29.94 14.23
CA GLU A 28 -14.51 -30.43 15.61
C GLU A 28 -14.56 -29.30 16.67
N GLU A 29 -14.75 -28.06 16.22
CA GLU A 29 -14.82 -26.88 17.08
C GLU A 29 -16.27 -26.55 17.42
N SER A 30 -16.62 -26.68 18.70
CA SER A 30 -17.94 -26.24 19.16
C SER A 30 -18.11 -24.73 19.01
N ALA A 31 -19.34 -24.28 18.75
CA ALA A 31 -19.65 -22.87 18.56
C ALA A 31 -19.18 -21.99 19.74
N ASP A 32 -19.26 -22.51 20.98
CA ASP A 32 -18.78 -21.78 22.15
C ASP A 32 -17.26 -21.66 22.18
N ARG A 33 -16.51 -22.71 21.82
CA ARG A 33 -15.04 -22.64 21.68
C ARG A 33 -14.65 -21.63 20.62
N TYR A 34 -15.34 -21.67 19.47
CA TYR A 34 -15.10 -20.74 18.37
C TYR A 34 -15.40 -19.28 18.76
N LYS A 35 -16.49 -19.01 19.49
CA LYS A 35 -16.79 -17.67 20.01
C LYS A 35 -15.64 -17.13 20.88
N VAL A 36 -15.05 -17.96 21.75
CA VAL A 36 -13.90 -17.54 22.55
C VAL A 36 -12.68 -17.25 21.68
N PHE A 37 -12.42 -18.09 20.68
CA PHE A 37 -11.35 -17.86 19.71
C PHE A 37 -11.55 -16.55 18.93
N ARG A 38 -12.78 -16.24 18.50
CA ARG A 38 -13.12 -14.96 17.86
C ARG A 38 -12.80 -13.78 18.77
N LYS A 39 -13.12 -13.85 20.06
CA LYS A 39 -12.70 -12.81 21.03
C LYS A 39 -11.20 -12.69 21.16
N PHE A 40 -10.45 -13.78 21.05
CA PHE A 40 -9.00 -13.74 21.01
C PHE A 40 -8.46 -13.05 19.74
N LEU A 41 -9.09 -13.26 18.58
CA LEU A 41 -8.74 -12.55 17.33
C LEU A 41 -9.04 -11.05 17.40
N GLU A 42 -10.19 -10.67 17.98
CA GLU A 42 -10.62 -9.27 18.15
C GLU A 42 -9.61 -8.43 18.96
N LEU A 43 -8.78 -9.04 19.80
CA LEU A 43 -7.72 -8.34 20.54
C LEU A 43 -6.57 -7.85 19.64
N GLY A 44 -6.50 -8.28 18.39
CA GLY A 44 -5.45 -7.86 17.46
C GLY A 44 -4.05 -8.32 17.91
N ARG A 45 -2.99 -7.65 17.43
CA ARG A 45 -1.59 -8.11 17.57
C ARG A 45 -1.08 -8.16 19.01
N SER A 46 -1.65 -7.37 19.90
CA SER A 46 -1.33 -7.37 21.34
C SER A 46 -2.10 -8.44 22.12
N ARG A 47 -2.77 -9.38 21.44
CA ARG A 47 -3.59 -10.42 22.07
C ARG A 47 -2.84 -11.20 23.14
N THR A 48 -3.53 -11.41 24.26
CA THR A 48 -3.08 -12.33 25.30
C THR A 48 -4.22 -13.26 25.70
N LEU A 49 -3.89 -14.51 26.04
CA LEU A 49 -4.89 -15.48 26.51
C LEU A 49 -5.56 -15.04 27.82
N ALA A 50 -4.83 -14.33 28.67
CA ALA A 50 -5.35 -13.81 29.92
C ALA A 50 -6.41 -12.72 29.67
N GLU A 51 -6.16 -11.82 28.72
CA GLU A 51 -7.13 -10.78 28.35
C GLU A 51 -8.32 -11.35 27.61
N ALA A 52 -8.10 -12.28 26.69
CA ALA A 52 -9.19 -12.98 26.01
C ALA A 52 -10.09 -13.69 27.02
N GLY A 53 -9.51 -14.42 27.99
CA GLY A 53 -10.26 -15.14 29.03
C GLY A 53 -11.07 -14.24 29.97
N ARG A 54 -10.64 -12.98 30.16
CA ARG A 54 -11.40 -11.96 30.93
C ARG A 54 -12.53 -11.34 30.11
N ARG A 55 -12.33 -11.13 28.81
CA ARG A 55 -13.29 -10.47 27.91
C ARG A 55 -14.36 -11.39 27.30
N VAL A 56 -14.43 -12.65 27.73
CA VAL A 56 -15.46 -13.59 27.25
C VAL A 56 -16.82 -13.34 27.91
N GLU A 57 -17.31 -12.10 27.84
CA GLU A 57 -18.71 -11.79 28.13
C GLU A 57 -19.59 -12.39 27.02
N GLY A 58 -20.75 -12.94 27.39
CA GLY A 58 -21.70 -13.54 26.42
C GLY A 58 -21.59 -15.06 26.21
N THR A 59 -20.66 -15.76 26.88
CA THR A 59 -20.67 -17.25 26.93
C THR A 59 -21.50 -17.81 28.09
N GLY A 60 -22.36 -16.99 28.71
CA GLY A 60 -23.21 -17.39 29.85
C GLY A 60 -22.47 -17.58 31.18
N ARG A 61 -21.14 -17.36 31.22
CA ARG A 61 -20.37 -17.40 32.47
C ARG A 61 -20.31 -16.04 33.15
N LYS A 62 -20.63 -16.01 34.44
CA LYS A 62 -20.45 -14.83 35.33
C LYS A 62 -18.98 -14.54 35.64
N THR A 63 -18.10 -15.52 35.49
CA THR A 63 -16.67 -15.40 35.77
C THR A 63 -15.85 -15.82 34.54
N GLY A 64 -14.77 -15.08 34.29
CA GLY A 64 -13.86 -15.37 33.18
C GLY A 64 -13.21 -16.76 33.28
N TYR A 65 -12.55 -17.18 32.20
CA TYR A 65 -11.86 -18.46 32.16
C TYR A 65 -10.52 -18.42 32.92
N SER A 66 -10.17 -19.53 33.58
CA SER A 66 -8.85 -19.65 34.21
C SER A 66 -7.74 -19.67 33.17
N LYS A 67 -6.54 -19.19 33.55
CA LYS A 67 -5.36 -19.15 32.66
C LYS A 67 -5.00 -20.54 32.12
N GLN A 68 -5.08 -21.57 32.97
CA GLN A 68 -4.79 -22.96 32.59
C GLN A 68 -5.81 -23.49 31.58
N TYR A 69 -7.09 -23.17 31.73
CA TYR A 69 -8.12 -23.59 30.78
C TYR A 69 -7.93 -22.88 29.42
N MET A 70 -7.69 -21.57 29.43
CA MET A 70 -7.41 -20.80 28.20
C MET A 70 -6.18 -21.33 27.47
N SER A 71 -5.11 -21.70 28.18
CA SER A 71 -3.91 -22.31 27.59
C SER A 71 -4.21 -23.65 26.93
N LYS A 72 -4.98 -24.53 27.58
CA LYS A 72 -5.39 -25.82 26.99
C LYS A 72 -6.30 -25.62 25.77
N LEU A 73 -7.22 -24.68 25.85
CA LEU A 73 -8.13 -24.36 24.76
C LEU A 73 -7.37 -23.80 23.55
N ALA A 74 -6.45 -22.87 23.77
CA ALA A 74 -5.64 -22.29 22.72
C ALA A 74 -4.72 -23.31 22.05
N LYS A 75 -4.11 -24.21 22.83
CA LYS A 75 -3.27 -25.28 22.30
C LYS A 75 -4.08 -26.28 21.48
N SER A 76 -5.21 -26.75 22.01
CA SER A 76 -6.07 -27.71 21.31
C SER A 76 -6.74 -27.14 20.07
N GLY A 77 -6.97 -25.83 20.01
CA GLY A 77 -7.58 -25.17 18.85
C GLY A 77 -6.60 -24.50 17.90
N GLN A 78 -5.28 -24.71 18.06
CA GLN A 78 -4.23 -24.08 17.25
C GLN A 78 -4.35 -22.54 17.13
N TRP A 79 -4.77 -21.87 18.21
CA TRP A 79 -5.18 -20.46 18.13
C TRP A 79 -4.08 -19.53 17.61
N TYR A 80 -2.82 -19.76 17.98
CA TYR A 80 -1.73 -18.90 17.54
C TYR A 80 -1.43 -19.02 16.05
N GLU A 81 -1.50 -20.23 15.49
CA GLU A 81 -1.29 -20.47 14.06
C GLU A 81 -2.41 -19.83 13.25
N ARG A 82 -3.67 -20.08 13.66
CA ARG A 82 -4.86 -19.49 13.05
C ARG A 82 -4.85 -17.96 13.12
N ALA A 83 -4.45 -17.40 14.27
CA ALA A 83 -4.38 -15.96 14.46
C ALA A 83 -3.23 -15.31 13.67
N ARG A 84 -2.10 -16.00 13.48
CA ARG A 84 -1.04 -15.56 12.57
C ARG A 84 -1.52 -15.51 11.13
N ALA A 85 -2.26 -16.53 10.68
CA ALA A 85 -2.84 -16.56 9.34
C ALA A 85 -3.82 -15.39 9.13
N TRP A 86 -4.65 -15.10 10.13
CA TRP A 86 -5.56 -13.95 10.12
C TRP A 86 -4.83 -12.61 9.99
N ASP A 87 -3.75 -12.42 10.75
CA ASP A 87 -2.95 -11.19 10.69
C ASP A 87 -2.28 -11.01 9.32
N GLN A 88 -1.70 -12.08 8.77
CA GLN A 88 -1.08 -12.04 7.44
C GLN A 88 -2.08 -11.73 6.33
N PHE A 89 -3.33 -12.20 6.47
CA PHE A 89 -4.40 -11.84 5.55
C PHE A 89 -4.75 -10.35 5.65
N HIS A 90 -4.87 -9.82 6.88
CA HIS A 90 -5.14 -8.39 7.09
C HIS A 90 -4.01 -7.50 6.60
N ASP A 91 -2.75 -7.91 6.80
CA ASP A 91 -1.59 -7.18 6.31
C ASP A 91 -1.61 -7.07 4.78
N ARG A 92 -1.90 -8.18 4.10
CA ARG A 92 -2.05 -8.19 2.64
C ARG A 92 -3.15 -7.24 2.18
N LEU A 93 -4.30 -7.28 2.84
CA LEU A 93 -5.44 -6.40 2.51
C LEU A 93 -5.11 -4.91 2.73
N VAL A 94 -4.44 -4.58 3.85
CA VAL A 94 -4.03 -3.21 4.15
C VAL A 94 -2.97 -2.73 3.16
N ASN A 95 -1.98 -3.57 2.85
CA ASN A 95 -0.94 -3.25 1.88
C ASN A 95 -1.52 -3.01 0.49
N GLN A 96 -2.45 -3.85 0.04
CA GLN A 96 -3.13 -3.68 -1.23
C GLN A 96 -3.90 -2.33 -1.27
N ARG A 97 -4.68 -2.02 -0.23
CA ARG A 97 -5.38 -0.74 -0.14
C ARG A 97 -4.43 0.46 -0.06
N PHE A 98 -3.27 0.29 0.54
CA PHE A 98 -2.25 1.32 0.59
C PHE A 98 -1.70 1.59 -0.81
N ILE A 99 -1.32 0.55 -1.56
CA ILE A 99 -0.85 0.66 -2.94
C ILE A 99 -1.89 1.37 -3.82
N GLU A 100 -3.15 0.93 -3.77
CA GLU A 100 -4.25 1.53 -4.54
C GLU A 100 -4.41 3.03 -4.22
N ARG A 101 -4.34 3.40 -2.93
CA ARG A 101 -4.44 4.81 -2.51
C ARG A 101 -3.23 5.62 -2.91
N SER A 102 -2.03 5.03 -2.86
CA SER A 102 -0.81 5.67 -3.31
C SER A 102 -0.84 5.95 -4.81
N GLN A 103 -1.34 5.01 -5.62
CA GLN A 103 -1.55 5.22 -7.06
C GLN A 103 -2.53 6.37 -7.31
N GLN A 104 -3.72 6.32 -6.67
CA GLN A 104 -4.70 7.41 -6.81
C GLN A 104 -4.18 8.79 -6.38
N ALA A 105 -3.31 8.84 -5.36
CA ALA A 105 -2.68 10.08 -4.94
C ALA A 105 -1.70 10.58 -6.00
N ALA A 106 -0.85 9.69 -6.54
CA ALA A 106 0.08 10.00 -7.61
C ALA A 106 -0.65 10.51 -8.86
N ASP A 107 -1.75 9.87 -9.27
CA ASP A 107 -2.56 10.29 -10.44
C ASP A 107 -3.12 11.70 -10.26
N ARG A 108 -3.63 12.02 -9.06
CA ARG A 108 -4.16 13.36 -8.75
C ARG A 108 -3.06 14.40 -8.74
N GLU A 109 -1.90 14.08 -8.17
CA GLU A 109 -0.73 14.97 -8.17
C GLU A 109 -0.26 15.23 -9.61
N MET A 110 -0.21 14.19 -10.45
CA MET A 110 0.12 14.32 -11.88
C MET A 110 -0.87 15.23 -12.61
N ALA A 111 -2.18 15.05 -12.41
CA ALA A 111 -3.18 15.92 -13.02
C ALA A 111 -3.05 17.40 -12.59
N ILE A 112 -2.56 17.68 -11.38
CA ILE A 112 -2.26 19.04 -10.92
C ILE A 112 -1.01 19.57 -11.62
N LEU A 113 0.04 18.75 -11.73
CA LEU A 113 1.27 19.12 -12.42
C LEU A 113 1.03 19.39 -13.91
N ASP A 114 0.23 18.57 -14.60
CA ASP A 114 -0.11 18.76 -16.01
C ASP A 114 -0.89 20.07 -16.24
N LYS A 115 -1.80 20.41 -15.32
CA LYS A 115 -2.48 21.72 -15.35
C LYS A 115 -1.50 22.87 -15.14
N ALA A 116 -0.54 22.72 -14.22
CA ALA A 116 0.49 23.73 -14.00
C ALA A 116 1.38 23.89 -15.24
N LEU A 117 1.76 22.80 -15.90
CA LEU A 117 2.53 22.82 -17.15
C LEU A 117 1.74 23.44 -18.29
N THR A 118 0.45 23.09 -18.46
CA THR A 118 -0.44 23.70 -19.47
C THR A 118 -0.60 25.20 -19.25
N GLN A 119 -0.69 25.63 -17.98
CA GLN A 119 -0.75 27.05 -17.62
C GLN A 119 0.57 27.77 -17.94
N VAL A 120 1.72 27.12 -17.71
CA VAL A 120 3.01 27.65 -18.15
C VAL A 120 3.01 27.80 -19.66
N ASP A 121 2.68 26.74 -20.41
CA ASP A 121 2.64 26.70 -21.88
C ASP A 121 1.78 27.83 -22.47
N SER A 122 0.55 27.94 -21.99
CA SER A 122 -0.41 28.96 -22.45
C SER A 122 0.07 30.39 -22.13
N ASN A 123 0.86 30.55 -21.07
CA ASN A 123 1.43 31.83 -20.70
C ASN A 123 2.73 32.14 -21.47
N LEU A 124 3.45 31.13 -22.01
CA LEU A 124 4.65 31.34 -22.84
C LEU A 124 4.32 32.08 -24.14
N ASP A 125 3.11 31.94 -24.68
CA ASP A 125 2.66 32.64 -25.89
C ASP A 125 2.24 34.10 -25.63
N HIS A 126 2.17 34.51 -24.35
CA HIS A 126 1.76 35.85 -23.91
C HIS A 126 2.80 36.47 -22.94
N MET A 127 4.05 36.02 -23.02
CA MET A 127 5.10 36.24 -22.03
C MET A 127 5.73 37.65 -22.00
N ASP A 128 4.95 38.71 -22.23
CA ASP A 128 5.41 40.09 -21.98
C ASP A 128 5.23 40.50 -20.51
N GLU A 129 4.41 39.79 -19.72
CA GLU A 129 4.02 40.22 -18.34
C GLU A 129 4.38 39.24 -17.20
N LEU A 130 4.75 37.99 -17.49
CA LEU A 130 5.26 37.07 -16.48
C LEU A 130 6.79 37.09 -16.52
N ALA A 131 7.38 37.56 -15.41
CA ALA A 131 8.82 37.47 -15.16
C ALA A 131 9.28 36.02 -15.49
N PRO A 132 10.10 35.81 -16.55
CA PRO A 132 10.53 34.50 -17.04
C PRO A 132 11.04 33.57 -15.92
N GLU A 133 11.56 34.17 -14.86
CA GLU A 133 12.03 33.54 -13.63
C GLU A 133 10.93 32.71 -12.93
N HIS A 134 9.68 33.16 -12.94
CA HIS A 134 8.56 32.46 -12.31
C HIS A 134 8.13 31.22 -13.11
N ALA A 135 8.10 31.31 -14.44
CA ALA A 135 7.78 30.19 -15.32
C ALA A 135 8.85 29.09 -15.19
N ILE A 136 10.13 29.48 -15.21
CA ILE A 136 11.27 28.57 -15.03
C ILE A 136 11.21 27.87 -13.67
N ARG A 137 10.89 28.62 -12.60
CA ARG A 137 10.80 28.05 -11.24
C ARG A 137 9.62 27.08 -11.09
N LEU A 138 8.48 27.39 -11.71
CA LEU A 138 7.32 26.49 -11.70
C LEU A 138 7.61 25.20 -12.47
N LEU A 139 8.30 25.29 -13.62
CA LEU A 139 8.75 24.15 -14.40
C LEU A 139 9.74 23.27 -13.62
N ASP A 140 10.75 23.86 -12.98
CA ASP A 140 11.73 23.13 -12.16
C ASP A 140 11.07 22.39 -10.99
N VAL A 141 10.14 23.04 -10.28
CA VAL A 141 9.37 22.41 -9.19
C VAL A 141 8.52 21.25 -9.70
N ALA A 142 7.82 21.45 -10.83
CA ALA A 142 6.99 20.40 -11.42
C ALA A 142 7.81 19.18 -11.86
N LEU A 143 8.96 19.40 -12.51
CA LEU A 143 9.86 18.33 -12.95
C LEU A 143 10.52 17.60 -11.77
N LYS A 144 10.86 18.30 -10.68
CA LYS A 144 11.37 17.68 -9.44
C LYS A 144 10.32 16.79 -8.79
N HIS A 145 9.07 17.26 -8.69
CA HIS A 145 7.98 16.44 -8.13
C HIS A 145 7.71 15.20 -8.99
N ARG A 146 7.73 15.33 -10.31
CA ARG A 146 7.59 14.19 -11.23
C ARG A 146 8.71 13.16 -11.05
N ARG A 147 9.97 13.60 -10.95
CA ARG A 147 11.11 12.70 -10.69
C ARG A 147 10.98 11.98 -9.34
N ALA A 148 10.42 12.62 -8.33
CA ALA A 148 10.18 11.99 -7.03
C ALA A 148 9.09 10.92 -7.09
N LEU A 149 8.06 11.10 -7.92
CA LEU A 149 6.94 10.17 -8.07
C LEU A 149 7.27 8.95 -8.94
N PHE A 150 7.95 9.16 -10.08
CA PHE A 150 8.19 8.12 -11.09
C PHE A 150 9.64 7.63 -11.14
N GLY A 151 10.50 8.17 -10.29
CA GLY A 151 11.95 7.98 -10.41
C GLY A 151 12.56 8.85 -11.49
N ASP A 152 13.87 8.75 -11.64
CA ASP A 152 14.58 9.46 -12.70
C ASP A 152 14.46 8.65 -14.00
N PRO A 153 13.80 9.17 -15.06
CA PRO A 153 13.68 8.45 -16.33
C PRO A 153 15.05 8.09 -16.93
N THR A 154 16.10 8.84 -16.58
CA THR A 154 17.49 8.56 -16.98
C THR A 154 18.08 7.30 -16.35
N LYS A 155 17.56 6.86 -15.19
CA LYS A 155 18.01 5.65 -14.48
C LYS A 155 17.23 4.39 -14.87
N ALA A 156 16.03 4.56 -15.44
CA ALA A 156 15.24 3.45 -15.96
C ALA A 156 15.87 2.88 -17.25
N ALA A 157 16.43 3.74 -18.10
CA ALA A 157 17.12 3.36 -19.34
C ALA A 157 18.49 2.67 -19.12
N GLU A 158 19.08 2.75 -17.92
CA GLU A 158 20.41 2.21 -17.63
C GLU A 158 20.38 0.72 -17.23
N LYS A 159 19.19 0.12 -17.04
CA LYS A 159 19.04 -1.24 -16.50
C LYS A 159 18.72 -2.34 -17.50
N ASP A 160 18.57 -2.02 -18.78
CA ASP A 160 18.25 -3.03 -19.81
C ASP A 160 19.32 -3.05 -20.92
N PRO A 161 20.22 -4.05 -20.94
CA PRO A 161 21.33 -4.11 -21.90
C PRO A 161 20.90 -4.43 -23.34
N ASP A 162 19.64 -4.83 -23.58
CA ASP A 162 19.12 -5.20 -24.91
C ASP A 162 18.06 -4.23 -25.46
N SER A 163 17.75 -3.13 -24.76
CA SER A 163 16.84 -2.12 -25.30
C SER A 163 17.51 -1.37 -26.47
N PRO A 164 16.85 -1.25 -27.65
CA PRO A 164 17.42 -0.54 -28.79
C PRO A 164 17.74 0.88 -28.36
N GLN A 165 18.99 1.28 -28.57
CA GLN A 165 19.56 2.58 -28.24
C GLN A 165 18.74 3.71 -28.89
N GLN A 166 17.65 4.09 -28.24
CA GLN A 166 17.02 5.38 -28.45
C GLN A 166 17.96 6.37 -27.78
N GLU A 167 18.70 7.11 -28.60
CA GLU A 167 19.54 8.21 -28.16
C GLU A 167 18.76 9.04 -27.12
N ALA A 168 19.20 8.99 -25.87
CA ALA A 168 18.59 9.78 -24.81
C ALA A 168 18.65 11.25 -25.25
N PRO A 169 17.50 11.94 -25.41
CA PRO A 169 17.53 13.34 -25.81
C PRO A 169 18.30 14.12 -24.77
N SER A 170 19.24 14.92 -25.27
CA SER A 170 20.22 15.67 -24.48
C SER A 170 19.58 16.34 -23.27
N ARG A 171 20.21 16.11 -22.12
CA ARG A 171 20.07 16.86 -20.86
C ARG A 171 19.87 18.36 -21.14
N VAL A 172 18.63 18.82 -21.23
CA VAL A 172 18.32 20.24 -20.97
C VAL A 172 17.98 20.33 -19.49
N GLU A 173 19.05 20.38 -18.70
CA GLU A 173 18.96 20.69 -17.30
C GLU A 173 18.43 22.13 -17.16
N VAL A 174 17.25 22.31 -16.55
CA VAL A 174 16.67 23.64 -16.26
C VAL A 174 17.66 24.55 -15.50
N THR A 175 18.67 23.95 -14.87
CA THR A 175 19.79 24.61 -14.19
C THR A 175 20.72 25.44 -15.08
N HIS A 176 20.56 25.45 -16.41
CA HIS A 176 21.41 26.25 -17.31
C HIS A 176 20.68 27.36 -18.09
N LEU A 177 19.58 27.91 -17.55
CA LEU A 177 18.88 29.06 -18.14
C LEU A 177 19.39 30.43 -17.62
N ASP A 178 20.25 30.42 -16.60
CA ASP A 178 20.87 31.63 -16.07
C ASP A 178 21.90 32.18 -17.07
N GLY A 179 21.66 33.41 -17.55
CA GLY A 179 22.52 34.10 -18.53
C GLY A 179 22.07 33.99 -20.00
N MET A 180 20.98 33.28 -20.30
CA MET A 180 20.37 33.27 -21.63
C MET A 180 19.47 34.51 -21.84
N ASN A 181 19.33 34.98 -23.08
CA ASN A 181 18.30 35.98 -23.40
C ASN A 181 16.90 35.34 -23.35
N ASP A 182 15.86 36.16 -23.23
CA ASP A 182 14.51 35.67 -22.96
C ASP A 182 13.97 34.78 -24.10
N ASP A 183 14.30 35.12 -25.36
CA ASP A 183 13.97 34.28 -26.52
C ASP A 183 14.60 32.87 -26.45
N ALA A 184 15.87 32.77 -26.04
CA ALA A 184 16.54 31.48 -25.91
C ALA A 184 16.06 30.69 -24.69
N LYS A 185 15.65 31.36 -23.61
CA LYS A 185 15.00 30.71 -22.46
C LYS A 185 13.65 30.11 -22.88
N ILE A 186 12.84 30.86 -23.62
CA ILE A 186 11.52 30.42 -24.11
C ILE A 186 11.69 29.21 -25.06
N ALA A 187 12.66 29.26 -25.97
CA ALA A 187 12.94 28.14 -26.87
C ALA A 187 13.38 26.86 -26.11
N ALA A 188 14.28 27.01 -25.13
CA ALA A 188 14.74 25.89 -24.31
C ALA A 188 13.60 25.30 -23.46
N VAL A 189 12.71 26.13 -22.93
CA VAL A 189 11.52 25.67 -22.18
C VAL A 189 10.58 24.87 -23.09
N ARG A 190 10.30 25.33 -24.32
CA ARG A 190 9.47 24.57 -25.28
C ARG A 190 10.08 23.20 -25.59
N GLU A 191 11.38 23.14 -25.85
CA GLU A 191 12.07 21.89 -26.15
C GLU A 191 11.99 20.89 -24.98
N ILE A 192 12.14 21.37 -23.73
CA ILE A 192 11.94 20.55 -22.52
C ILE A 192 10.50 20.03 -22.45
N MET A 193 9.51 20.88 -22.73
CA MET A 193 8.09 20.51 -22.64
C MET A 193 7.72 19.47 -23.70
N GLU A 194 8.12 19.66 -24.95
CA GLU A 194 7.89 18.70 -26.04
C GLU A 194 8.53 17.34 -25.75
N THR A 195 9.76 17.35 -25.25
CA THR A 195 10.47 16.11 -24.87
C THR A 195 9.69 15.37 -23.78
N ASN A 196 9.21 16.08 -22.75
CA ASN A 196 8.41 15.48 -21.68
C ASN A 196 7.06 14.94 -22.16
N GLN A 197 6.43 15.58 -23.14
CA GLN A 197 5.14 15.16 -23.69
C GLN A 197 5.26 13.88 -24.54
N ARG A 198 6.36 13.73 -25.29
CA ARG A 198 6.67 12.48 -25.99
C ARG A 198 6.83 11.30 -25.02
N TRP A 199 7.50 11.53 -23.89
CA TRP A 199 7.65 10.50 -22.84
C TRP A 199 6.32 10.13 -22.16
N LEU A 200 5.44 11.10 -21.90
CA LEU A 200 4.11 10.81 -21.33
C LEU A 200 3.29 9.89 -22.24
N SER A 201 3.33 10.16 -23.55
CA SER A 201 2.62 9.36 -24.54
C SER A 201 3.17 7.93 -24.60
N ALA A 202 4.49 7.77 -24.64
CA ALA A 202 5.15 6.47 -24.66
C ALA A 202 4.93 5.64 -23.38
N ALA A 203 4.92 6.29 -22.20
CA ALA A 203 4.68 5.60 -20.93
C ALA A 203 3.20 5.17 -20.77
N SER A 204 2.25 5.88 -21.39
CA SER A 204 0.83 5.52 -21.37
C SER A 204 0.46 4.40 -22.33
N GLU A 205 1.22 4.20 -23.41
CA GLU A 205 0.99 3.13 -24.39
C GLU A 205 1.51 1.76 -23.92
N THR A 206 2.40 1.72 -22.92
CA THR A 206 2.97 0.48 -22.36
C THR A 206 2.09 -0.25 -21.33
N ASP A 207 0.93 0.29 -20.95
CA ASP A 207 0.02 -0.30 -19.95
C ASP A 207 -1.15 -1.13 -20.58
N ASP A 208 -1.18 -1.30 -21.90
CA ASP A 208 -2.29 -1.95 -22.64
C ASP A 208 -1.99 -3.37 -23.22
N ASP A 209 -0.89 -4.02 -22.82
CA ASP A 209 -0.54 -5.43 -23.16
C ASP A 209 -0.42 -6.34 -21.91
#